data_AF-A0A3B9IW52-F1
#
_entry.id   AF-A0A3B9IW52-F1
#
_cell.length_a   1.000
_cell.length_b   1.000
_cell.length_c   1.000
_cell.angle_alpha   90.00
_cell.angle_beta   90.00
_cell.angle_gamma   90.00
#
_symmetry.space_group_name_H-M   'P 1'
#
loop_
_entity.id
_entity.type
_entity.pdbx_description
1 polymer ?
#
loop_
_entity_poly.entity_id
_entity_poly.type
_entity_poly.pdbx_seq_one_letter_code
_entity_poly.pdbx_strand_id
1 'polypeptide(L)'
;KAHEYPNAILYGVKEGSHYRGSDISVSDKGTEFTVTAPDGKSCRYTTKLLGEHNVQNLLGAIAYANGTGIPLEKLVLPVKRIAAVPHRLQLLDKGGGVTYIDDAYNSNPSGCRAALNVLGLFDACRILVT
;
A
#
# COMPACT_ATOMS: atom_id res chain seq x y z
N LYS A 1 -11.28 12.34 17.49
CA LYS A 1 -9.88 12.01 17.84
C LYS A 1 -8.86 12.88 17.12
N ALA A 2 -8.68 12.86 15.80
CA ALA A 2 -7.62 13.68 15.20
C ALA A 2 -7.77 15.21 15.44
N HIS A 3 -9.01 15.71 15.47
CA HIS A 3 -9.34 17.09 15.84
C HIS A 3 -9.01 17.48 17.30
N GLU A 4 -8.69 16.51 18.16
CA GLU A 4 -8.27 16.75 19.56
C GLU A 4 -6.76 17.06 19.66
N TYR A 5 -5.99 16.92 18.57
CA TYR A 5 -4.54 17.11 18.54
C TYR A 5 -4.16 18.19 17.53
N PRO A 6 -3.80 19.41 17.97
CA PRO A 6 -3.59 20.56 17.08
C PRO A 6 -2.42 20.37 16.09
N ASN A 7 -1.46 19.50 16.42
CA ASN A 7 -0.30 19.20 15.59
C ASN A 7 -0.40 17.83 14.90
N ALA A 8 -1.61 17.26 14.79
CA ALA A 8 -1.78 15.98 14.12
C ALA A 8 -1.50 16.08 12.62
N ILE A 9 -0.72 15.11 12.12
CA ILE A 9 -0.54 14.90 10.68
C ILE A 9 -1.50 13.81 10.23
N LEU A 10 -2.41 14.17 9.33
CA LEU A 10 -3.35 13.23 8.72
C LEU A 10 -2.73 12.60 7.49
N TYR A 11 -2.91 11.28 7.34
CA TYR A 11 -2.52 10.55 6.14
C TYR A 11 -3.64 9.61 5.73
N GLY A 12 -3.75 9.35 4.43
CA GLY A 12 -4.77 8.46 3.89
C GLY A 12 -5.01 8.66 2.41
N VAL A 13 -5.97 7.90 1.87
CA VAL A 13 -6.36 7.98 0.44
C VAL A 13 -7.58 8.86 0.20
N LYS A 14 -8.22 9.32 1.27
CA LYS A 14 -9.40 10.19 1.22
C LYS A 14 -8.99 11.66 1.21
N GLU A 15 -9.87 12.49 0.67
CA GLU A 15 -9.78 13.95 0.79
C GLU A 15 -9.66 14.40 2.25
N GLY A 16 -8.97 15.51 2.48
CA GLY A 16 -8.68 16.04 3.83
C GLY A 16 -7.44 15.44 4.51
N SER A 17 -6.78 14.46 3.91
CA SER A 17 -5.48 13.95 4.40
C SER A 17 -4.35 14.91 4.01
N HIS A 18 -3.47 15.26 4.96
CA HIS A 18 -2.30 16.12 4.70
C HIS A 18 -1.29 15.41 3.77
N TYR A 19 -1.03 14.13 4.02
CA TYR A 19 -0.35 13.24 3.08
C TYR A 19 -1.38 12.36 2.40
N ARG A 20 -1.55 12.53 1.08
CA ARG A 20 -2.59 11.84 0.32
C ARG A 20 -2.03 10.83 -0.64
N GLY A 21 -2.56 9.61 -0.61
CA GLY A 21 -2.34 8.60 -1.64
C GLY A 21 -3.37 8.71 -2.77
N SER A 22 -2.93 8.64 -4.03
CA SER A 22 -3.79 8.60 -5.23
C SER A 22 -3.24 7.64 -6.29
N ASP A 23 -4.00 7.46 -7.38
CA ASP A 23 -3.58 6.70 -8.57
C ASP A 23 -3.12 5.28 -8.23
N ILE A 24 -3.83 4.64 -7.31
CA ILE A 24 -3.48 3.31 -6.80
C ILE A 24 -3.84 2.27 -7.86
N SER A 25 -2.84 1.55 -8.34
CA SER A 25 -3.02 0.41 -9.23
C SER A 25 -2.27 -0.82 -8.69
N VAL A 26 -2.84 -2.00 -8.92
CA VAL A 26 -2.28 -3.28 -8.46
C VAL A 26 -2.05 -4.18 -9.66
N SER A 27 -0.93 -4.90 -9.64
CA SER A 27 -0.53 -5.84 -10.68
C SER A 27 0.25 -7.01 -10.09
N ASP A 28 0.68 -7.93 -10.95
CA ASP A 28 1.65 -9.00 -10.66
C ASP A 28 3.04 -8.51 -10.23
N LYS A 29 3.29 -7.19 -10.29
CA LYS A 29 4.53 -6.55 -9.80
C LYS A 29 4.36 -5.87 -8.43
N GLY A 30 3.14 -5.87 -7.89
CA GLY A 30 2.79 -5.19 -6.65
C GLY A 30 1.89 -3.98 -6.87
N THR A 31 2.00 -2.97 -5.99
CA THR A 31 1.19 -1.77 -6.02
C THR A 31 2.00 -0.56 -6.47
N GLU A 32 1.43 0.26 -7.36
CA GLU A 32 1.91 1.59 -7.72
C GLU A 32 0.93 2.64 -7.16
N PHE A 33 1.45 3.77 -6.68
CA PHE A 33 0.64 4.86 -6.13
C PHE A 33 1.41 6.18 -6.13
N THR A 34 0.70 7.29 -6.14
CA THR A 34 1.25 8.64 -5.98
C THR A 34 1.03 9.11 -4.55
N VAL A 35 2.03 9.75 -3.94
CA VAL A 35 1.87 10.46 -2.67
C VAL A 35 2.04 11.94 -2.89
N THR A 36 1.04 12.72 -2.48
CA THR A 36 1.10 14.19 -2.40
C THR A 36 1.28 14.62 -0.95
N ALA A 37 2.31 15.42 -0.69
CA ALA A 37 2.62 16.00 0.61
C ALA A 37 1.89 17.34 0.85
N PRO A 38 1.88 17.87 2.09
CA PRO A 38 1.14 19.09 2.43
C PRO A 38 1.63 20.34 1.68
N ASP A 39 2.89 20.35 1.25
CA ASP A 39 3.50 21.41 0.46
C ASP A 39 3.15 21.33 -1.05
N GLY A 40 2.30 20.38 -1.43
CA GLY A 40 1.86 20.14 -2.81
C GLY A 40 2.84 19.29 -3.63
N LYS A 41 4.03 18.98 -3.13
CA LYS A 41 4.96 18.09 -3.83
C LYS A 41 4.39 16.70 -3.92
N SER A 42 4.60 16.04 -5.05
CA SER A 42 4.11 14.70 -5.29
C SER A 42 5.20 13.79 -5.83
N CYS A 43 5.19 12.54 -5.41
CA CYS A 43 6.14 11.53 -5.85
C CYS A 43 5.44 10.19 -6.07
N ARG A 44 5.86 9.45 -7.11
CA ARG A 44 5.30 8.15 -7.48
C ARG A 44 6.12 7.02 -6.86
N TYR A 45 5.45 6.05 -6.26
CA TYR A 45 6.03 4.93 -5.55
C TYR A 45 5.58 3.60 -6.16
N THR A 46 6.44 2.60 -5.98
CA THR A 46 6.15 1.20 -6.30
C THR A 46 6.52 0.35 -5.10
N THR A 47 5.76 -0.70 -4.82
CA THR A 47 6.01 -1.62 -3.70
C THR A 47 5.52 -3.02 -4.05
N LYS A 48 6.11 -4.04 -3.43
CA LYS A 48 5.62 -5.43 -3.53
C LYS A 48 4.40 -5.71 -2.64
N LEU A 49 4.07 -4.79 -1.72
CA LEU A 49 2.90 -4.93 -0.86
C LEU A 49 1.62 -4.73 -1.68
N LEU A 50 0.60 -5.53 -1.38
CA LEU A 50 -0.68 -5.48 -2.09
C LEU A 50 -1.77 -4.79 -1.27
N GLY A 51 -2.63 -4.05 -1.98
CA GLY A 51 -3.88 -3.52 -1.45
C GLY A 51 -3.79 -2.15 -0.78
N GLU A 52 -4.94 -1.46 -0.76
CA GLU A 52 -5.06 -0.08 -0.27
C GLU A 52 -4.65 0.08 1.19
N HIS A 53 -4.94 -0.90 2.05
CA HIS A 53 -4.54 -0.88 3.46
C HIS A 53 -3.01 -0.82 3.63
N ASN A 54 -2.25 -1.51 2.77
CA ASN A 54 -0.79 -1.42 2.80
C ASN A 54 -0.31 -0.06 2.28
N VAL A 55 -0.98 0.53 1.28
CA VAL A 55 -0.71 1.92 0.87
C VAL A 55 -0.96 2.88 2.04
N GLN A 56 -2.04 2.72 2.80
CA GLN A 56 -2.31 3.52 4.00
C GLN A 56 -1.21 3.39 5.06
N ASN A 57 -0.72 2.17 5.30
CA ASN A 57 0.41 1.95 6.21
C ASN A 57 1.69 2.65 5.73
N LEU A 58 1.99 2.55 4.43
CA LEU A 58 3.14 3.21 3.80
C LEU A 58 3.01 4.73 3.86
N LEU A 59 1.83 5.30 3.65
CA LEU A 59 1.57 6.73 3.78
C LEU A 59 1.92 7.25 5.18
N GLY A 60 1.59 6.50 6.24
CA GLY A 60 1.98 6.86 7.60
C GLY A 60 3.50 6.90 7.80
N ALA A 61 4.22 5.91 7.26
CA ALA A 61 5.67 5.85 7.33
C ALA A 61 6.34 6.98 6.50
N ILE A 62 5.81 7.26 5.30
CA ILE A 62 6.27 8.34 4.42
C ILE A 62 6.02 9.69 5.08
N ALA A 63 4.84 9.91 5.65
CA ALA A 63 4.48 11.14 6.34
C ALA A 63 5.45 11.42 7.51
N TYR A 64 5.75 10.39 8.32
CA TYR A 64 6.72 10.51 9.40
C TYR A 64 8.12 10.86 8.87
N ALA A 65 8.65 10.08 7.93
CA ALA A 65 10.00 10.29 7.40
C ALA A 65 10.16 11.65 6.70
N ASN A 66 9.18 12.04 5.89
CA ASN A 66 9.19 13.34 5.22
C ASN A 66 9.03 14.50 6.21
N GLY A 67 8.19 14.34 7.23
CA GLY A 67 8.06 15.31 8.33
C GLY A 67 9.35 15.55 9.12
N THR A 68 10.30 14.60 9.10
CA THR A 68 11.65 14.79 9.68
C THR A 68 12.67 15.44 8.74
N GLY A 69 12.25 15.84 7.53
CA GLY A 69 13.09 16.55 6.56
C GLY A 69 13.67 15.69 5.44
N ILE A 70 13.33 14.40 5.36
CA ILE A 70 13.76 13.53 4.25
C ILE A 70 12.92 13.84 3.00
N PRO A 71 13.51 14.22 1.85
CA PRO A 71 12.74 14.47 0.64
C PRO A 71 11.98 13.23 0.15
N LEU A 72 10.78 13.41 -0.41
CA LEU A 72 9.94 12.31 -0.91
C LEU A 72 10.70 11.41 -1.90
N GLU A 73 11.51 12.01 -2.76
CA GLU A 73 12.28 11.31 -3.80
C GLU A 73 13.29 10.33 -3.19
N LYS A 74 13.81 10.63 -1.98
CA LYS A 74 14.73 9.74 -1.26
C LYS A 74 14.02 8.53 -0.64
N LEU A 75 12.70 8.58 -0.49
CA LEU A 75 11.89 7.49 0.08
C LEU A 75 11.46 6.46 -0.98
N VAL A 76 11.58 6.77 -2.27
CA VAL A 76 11.20 5.87 -3.38
C VAL A 76 11.89 4.51 -3.28
N LEU A 77 13.22 4.51 -3.11
CA LEU A 77 13.99 3.27 -3.06
C LEU A 77 13.74 2.45 -1.77
N PRO A 78 13.71 3.06 -0.57
CA PRO A 78 13.28 2.37 0.66
C PRO A 78 11.90 1.73 0.54
N VAL A 79 10.89 2.47 0.08
CA VAL A 79 9.51 1.95 -0.08
C VAL A 79 9.46 0.77 -1.05
N LYS A 80 10.19 0.87 -2.16
CA LYS A 80 10.30 -0.22 -3.16
C LYS A 80 10.93 -1.49 -2.60
N ARG A 81 11.81 -1.37 -1.60
CA ARG A 81 12.55 -2.50 -1.00
C ARG A 81 11.82 -3.18 0.15
N ILE A 82 10.69 -2.63 0.61
CA ILE A 82 9.91 -3.25 1.68
C ILE A 82 9.40 -4.62 1.21
N ALA A 83 9.76 -5.66 1.95
CA ALA A 83 9.28 -7.01 1.72
C ALA A 83 7.91 -7.21 2.36
N ALA A 84 7.08 -8.03 1.72
CA ALA A 84 5.85 -8.50 2.33
C ALA A 84 6.16 -9.35 3.57
N VAL A 85 5.30 -9.23 4.58
CA VAL A 85 5.31 -10.16 5.70
C VAL A 85 4.85 -11.53 5.18
N PRO A 86 5.54 -12.63 5.53
CA PRO A 86 5.13 -13.96 5.09
C PRO A 86 3.65 -14.23 5.40
N HIS A 87 2.94 -14.82 4.42
CA HIS A 87 1.52 -15.20 4.54
C HIS A 87 0.54 -14.05 4.81
N ARG A 88 0.90 -12.80 4.46
CA ARG A 88 0.01 -11.63 4.53
C ARG A 88 -0.05 -10.92 3.19
N LEU A 89 -1.00 -11.33 2.35
CA LEU A 89 -1.13 -10.90 0.95
C LEU A 89 0.23 -10.89 0.23
N GLN A 90 1.02 -11.93 0.49
CA GLN A 90 2.38 -12.04 -0.02
C GLN A 90 2.33 -12.44 -1.49
N LEU A 91 2.80 -11.55 -2.35
CA LEU A 91 2.96 -11.83 -3.77
C LEU A 91 4.15 -12.78 -3.98
N LEU A 92 3.87 -13.97 -4.53
CA LEU A 92 4.83 -15.00 -4.82
C LEU A 92 4.87 -15.25 -6.34
N ASP A 93 6.03 -15.00 -6.93
CA ASP A 93 6.34 -15.42 -8.29
C ASP A 93 6.98 -16.81 -8.24
N LYS A 94 6.25 -17.82 -8.73
CA LYS A 94 6.76 -19.20 -8.84
C LYS A 94 7.01 -19.61 -10.29
N GLY A 95 7.01 -18.66 -11.22
CA GLY A 95 7.12 -18.94 -12.65
C GLY A 95 5.88 -19.59 -13.25
N GLY A 96 5.94 -19.94 -14.54
CA GLY A 96 4.85 -20.63 -15.22
C GLY A 96 3.62 -19.78 -15.56
N GLY A 97 3.73 -18.45 -15.46
CA GLY A 97 2.63 -17.52 -15.79
C GLY A 97 1.51 -17.48 -14.74
N VAL A 98 1.72 -18.08 -13.57
CA VAL A 98 0.77 -18.06 -12.46
C VAL A 98 1.30 -17.19 -11.34
N THR A 99 0.48 -16.23 -10.91
CA THR A 99 0.76 -15.38 -9.76
C THR A 99 0.09 -15.97 -8.53
N TYR A 100 0.84 -16.18 -7.46
CA TYR A 100 0.31 -16.65 -6.18
C TYR A 100 0.24 -15.48 -5.19
N ILE A 101 -0.89 -15.36 -4.50
CA ILE A 101 -1.05 -14.43 -3.37
C ILE A 101 -1.25 -15.28 -2.12
N ASP A 102 -0.22 -15.35 -1.28
CA ASP A 102 -0.25 -16.13 -0.04
C ASP A 102 -0.78 -15.26 1.12
N ASP A 103 -1.99 -15.60 1.56
CA ASP A 103 -2.67 -14.99 2.72
C ASP A 103 -3.12 -16.06 3.73
N ALA A 104 -2.31 -17.12 3.90
CA ALA A 104 -2.70 -18.35 4.61
C ALA A 104 -2.53 -18.30 6.14
N TYR A 105 -2.14 -17.17 6.73
CA TYR A 105 -1.83 -17.12 8.16
C TYR A 105 -3.07 -17.13 9.06
N ASN A 106 -4.00 -16.19 8.85
CA ASN A 106 -5.19 -16.02 9.67
C ASN A 106 -6.25 -15.28 8.88
N SER A 107 -7.52 -15.62 9.07
CA SER A 107 -8.64 -14.99 8.38
C SER A 107 -9.69 -14.50 9.36
N ASN A 108 -10.17 -13.29 9.12
CA ASN A 108 -11.36 -12.73 9.74
C ASN A 108 -12.17 -12.02 8.64
N PRO A 109 -13.44 -11.64 8.88
CA PRO A 109 -14.28 -11.07 7.83
C PRO A 109 -13.71 -9.81 7.16
N SER A 110 -12.95 -8.98 7.88
CA SER A 110 -12.33 -7.79 7.28
C SER A 110 -11.10 -8.12 6.46
N GLY A 111 -10.26 -9.05 6.94
CA GLY A 111 -9.09 -9.57 6.21
C GLY A 111 -9.49 -10.27 4.91
N CYS A 112 -10.48 -11.18 4.97
CA CYS A 112 -10.99 -11.86 3.78
C CYS A 112 -11.57 -10.88 2.74
N ARG A 113 -12.30 -9.85 3.19
CA ARG A 113 -12.76 -8.78 2.29
C ARG A 113 -11.61 -8.01 1.65
N ALA A 114 -10.55 -7.71 2.40
CA ALA A 114 -9.37 -7.06 1.86
C ALA A 114 -8.66 -7.94 0.82
N ALA A 115 -8.53 -9.24 1.09
CA ALA A 115 -7.95 -10.21 0.15
C ALA A 115 -8.76 -10.31 -1.15
N LEU A 116 -10.10 -10.40 -1.05
CA LEU A 116 -10.98 -10.41 -2.22
C LEU A 116 -10.92 -9.10 -3.02
N ASN A 117 -10.85 -7.95 -2.34
CA ASN A 117 -10.67 -6.66 -3.00
C ASN A 117 -9.34 -6.63 -3.77
N VAL A 118 -8.25 -7.11 -3.17
CA VAL A 118 -6.95 -7.21 -3.86
C VAL A 118 -7.04 -8.14 -5.05
N LEU A 119 -7.60 -9.34 -4.88
CA LEU A 119 -7.75 -10.32 -5.96
C LEU A 119 -8.55 -9.73 -7.12
N GLY A 120 -9.62 -8.98 -6.83
CA GLY A 120 -10.47 -8.33 -7.83
C GLY A 120 -9.79 -7.25 -8.68
N LEU A 121 -8.61 -6.76 -8.28
CA LEU A 121 -7.85 -5.76 -9.04
C LEU A 121 -7.01 -6.37 -10.17
N PHE A 122 -6.83 -7.69 -10.21
CA PHE A 122 -6.04 -8.36 -11.23
C PHE A 122 -6.87 -8.63 -12.48
N ASP A 123 -6.39 -8.17 -13.63
CA ASP A 123 -6.98 -8.45 -14.95
C ASP A 123 -6.52 -9.81 -15.48
N ALA A 124 -6.95 -10.88 -14.81
CA ALA A 124 -6.63 -12.28 -15.14
C ALA A 124 -7.73 -13.23 -14.66
N CYS A 125 -7.59 -14.53 -14.98
CA CYS A 125 -8.38 -15.56 -14.29
C CYS A 125 -8.00 -15.58 -12.80
N ARG A 126 -8.99 -15.44 -11.93
CA ARG A 126 -8.81 -15.33 -10.48
C ARG A 126 -9.38 -16.57 -9.80
N ILE A 127 -8.56 -17.25 -9.02
CA ILE A 127 -8.94 -18.46 -8.28
C ILE A 127 -8.72 -18.17 -6.80
N LEU A 128 -9.79 -18.32 -6.01
CA LEU A 128 -9.71 -18.28 -4.56
C LEU A 128 -9.55 -19.71 -4.03
N VAL A 129 -8.58 -19.91 -3.14
CA VAL A 129 -8.39 -21.16 -2.40
C VAL A 129 -8.57 -20.85 -0.91
N THR A 130 -9.46 -21.57 -0.24
CA THR A 130 -9.80 -21.39 1.18
C THR A 130 -9.52 -22.64 1.98
#